data_AF-A0A3M1R240-F1
#
_entry.id   AF-A0A3M1R240-F1
#
_cell.length_a   1.000
_cell.length_b   1.000
_cell.length_c   1.000
_cell.angle_alpha   90.00
_cell.angle_beta   90.00
_cell.angle_gamma   90.00
#
_symmetry.space_group_name_H-M   'P 1'
#
loop_
_entity.id
_entity.type
_entity.pdbx_description
1 polymer ?
#
loop_
_entity_poly.entity_id
_entity_poly.type
_entity_poly.pdbx_seq_one_letter_code
_entity_poly.pdbx_strand_id
1 'polypeptide(L)'
;MGAGHTLTWRRIEPVEPYPFPWPQRRFWGVARECREGLGCPIRPLELPPRFDAVLFGAQPWFLAPPPPVMGFLNSALAERLRGRPVYPVITCRAAWRRGYRRLRTALLAHGARIPARLVLKDRAPTPLNIVTTVHYLWFGRDLHDRPWGRPFPPFGIPDRGWRRARRFGERLAALEPSPGPGAL
;
A
#
# COMPACT_ATOMS: atom_id res chain seq x y z
N MET A 1 -7.39 18.64 -16.73
CA MET A 1 -8.17 19.54 -15.86
C MET A 1 -8.93 18.66 -14.88
N GLY A 2 -8.53 18.63 -13.60
CA GLY A 2 -9.07 17.71 -12.58
C GLY A 2 -10.37 18.27 -11.97
N ALA A 3 -11.19 17.40 -11.39
CA ALA A 3 -12.53 17.68 -10.86
C ALA A 3 -12.58 18.62 -9.62
N GLY A 4 -11.77 19.68 -9.58
CA GLY A 4 -11.71 20.64 -8.47
C GLY A 4 -10.99 20.14 -7.21
N HIS A 5 -10.19 19.08 -7.33
CA HIS A 5 -9.51 18.43 -6.19
C HIS A 5 -8.01 18.69 -6.18
N THR A 6 -7.47 18.94 -4.99
CA THR A 6 -6.02 19.03 -4.76
C THR A 6 -5.51 17.71 -4.20
N LEU A 7 -4.53 17.10 -4.86
CA LEU A 7 -3.89 15.87 -4.41
C LEU A 7 -2.48 16.17 -3.93
N THR A 8 -2.20 15.84 -2.67
CA THR A 8 -0.86 15.92 -2.11
C THR A 8 -0.33 14.53 -1.82
N TRP A 9 0.74 14.14 -2.54
CA TRP A 9 1.39 12.86 -2.32
C TRP A 9 2.42 12.97 -1.19
N ARG A 10 2.41 11.97 -0.31
CA ARG A 10 3.33 11.84 0.83
C ARG A 10 3.79 10.38 0.93
N ARG A 11 5.10 10.19 0.92
CA ARG A 11 5.73 8.87 0.95
C ARG A 11 6.13 8.51 2.38
N ILE A 12 5.67 7.37 2.86
CA ILE A 12 6.17 6.79 4.10
C ILE A 12 7.52 6.12 3.78
N GLU A 13 8.59 6.60 4.41
CA GLU A 13 9.94 6.10 4.19
C GLU A 13 10.55 5.57 5.48
N PRO A 14 11.09 4.35 5.52
CA PRO A 14 11.85 3.91 6.67
C PRO A 14 13.15 4.71 6.79
N VAL A 15 13.63 4.93 8.01
CA VAL A 15 14.96 5.51 8.26
C VAL A 15 16.03 4.61 7.67
N GLU A 16 15.98 3.32 8.02
CA GLU A 16 16.83 2.28 7.45
C GLU A 16 16.14 1.64 6.23
N PRO A 17 16.67 1.79 5.01
CA PRO A 17 16.05 1.22 3.84
C PRO A 17 16.03 -0.32 3.89
N TYR A 18 14.95 -0.91 3.41
CA TYR A 18 14.94 -2.36 3.14
C TYR A 18 15.79 -2.59 1.88
N PRO A 19 16.84 -3.44 1.94
CA PRO A 19 17.74 -3.64 0.80
C PRO A 19 16.98 -4.21 -0.39
N PHE A 20 17.56 -4.20 -1.59
CA PHE A 20 17.05 -4.98 -2.70
C PHE A 20 18.22 -5.43 -3.59
N PRO A 21 18.38 -6.73 -3.89
CA PRO A 21 17.61 -7.87 -3.37
C PRO A 21 17.74 -8.05 -1.86
N TRP A 22 16.92 -8.91 -1.28
CA TRP A 22 16.85 -9.23 0.15
C TRP A 22 17.72 -10.47 0.41
N PRO A 23 18.92 -10.32 1.02
CA PRO A 23 19.67 -11.47 1.48
C PRO A 23 18.80 -12.35 2.37
N GLN A 24 18.95 -13.67 2.31
CA GLN A 24 18.05 -14.60 3.01
C GLN A 24 17.87 -14.27 4.51
N ARG A 25 18.96 -13.91 5.19
CA ARG A 25 18.92 -13.44 6.59
C ARG A 25 18.00 -12.23 6.77
N ARG A 26 18.11 -11.23 5.89
CA ARG A 26 17.23 -10.05 5.91
C ARG A 26 15.80 -10.44 5.59
N PHE A 27 15.56 -11.25 4.56
CA PHE A 27 14.21 -11.68 4.17
C PHE A 27 13.43 -12.30 5.34
N TRP A 28 14.05 -13.22 6.08
CA TRP A 28 13.43 -13.84 7.24
C TRP A 28 13.31 -12.87 8.43
N GLY A 29 14.26 -11.95 8.59
CA GLY A 29 14.15 -10.83 9.53
C GLY A 29 12.92 -9.96 9.27
N VAL A 30 12.70 -9.52 8.02
CA VAL A 30 11.53 -8.75 7.64
C VAL A 30 10.24 -9.55 7.84
N ALA A 31 10.25 -10.86 7.55
CA ALA A 31 9.11 -11.73 7.82
C ALA A 31 8.73 -11.76 9.30
N ARG A 32 9.74 -11.77 10.19
CA ARG A 32 9.53 -11.66 11.64
C ARG A 32 8.96 -10.28 12.02
N GLU A 33 9.58 -9.19 11.58
CA GLU A 33 9.10 -7.81 11.80
C GLU A 33 7.63 -7.63 11.38
N CYS A 34 7.25 -8.15 10.20
CA CYS A 34 5.89 -8.13 9.69
C CYS A 34 4.89 -8.92 10.57
N ARG A 35 5.31 -10.07 11.11
CA ARG A 35 4.45 -10.88 11.98
C ARG A 35 4.20 -10.17 13.31
N GLU A 36 5.26 -9.64 13.92
CA GLU A 36 5.20 -8.91 15.18
C GLU A 36 4.37 -7.61 15.05
N GLY A 37 4.53 -6.89 13.93
CA GLY A 37 3.74 -5.69 13.66
C GLY A 37 4.19 -4.45 14.44
N LEU A 38 5.40 -4.47 15.00
CA LEU A 38 5.98 -3.36 15.78
C LEU A 38 6.31 -2.12 14.92
N GLY A 39 6.39 -2.31 13.60
CA GLY A 39 6.80 -1.27 12.67
C GLY A 39 8.30 -1.03 12.65
N CYS A 40 8.72 0.06 12.04
CA CYS A 40 10.10 0.54 12.05
C CYS A 40 10.11 2.07 12.16
N PRO A 41 11.24 2.68 12.58
CA PRO A 41 11.41 4.12 12.47
C PRO A 41 11.19 4.59 11.03
N ILE A 42 10.43 5.67 10.86
CA ILE A 42 10.21 6.32 9.57
C ILE A 42 10.86 7.70 9.56
N ARG A 43 11.32 8.15 8.39
CA ARG A 43 11.77 9.53 8.20
C ARG A 43 10.64 10.50 8.52
N PRO A 44 10.97 11.74 8.95
CA PRO A 44 9.97 12.78 9.14
C PRO A 44 9.06 12.89 7.90
N LEU A 45 7.76 12.89 8.15
CA LEU A 45 6.74 12.96 7.11
C LEU A 45 5.82 14.13 7.40
N GLU A 46 5.92 15.17 6.58
CA GLU A 46 5.08 16.35 6.71
C GLU A 46 3.74 16.14 6.01
N LEU A 47 2.66 16.08 6.78
CA LEU A 47 1.32 16.03 6.21
C LEU A 47 0.78 17.44 5.99
N PRO A 48 -0.06 17.67 4.96
CA PRO A 48 -0.74 18.94 4.78
C PRO A 48 -1.46 19.39 6.07
N PRO A 49 -1.54 20.70 6.35
CA PRO A 49 -2.21 21.19 7.55
C PRO A 49 -3.69 20.81 7.57
N ARG A 50 -4.34 20.76 6.40
CA ARG A 50 -5.74 20.35 6.22
C ARG A 50 -5.86 19.38 5.05
N PHE A 51 -6.73 18.38 5.22
CA PHE A 51 -7.15 17.45 4.17
C PHE A 51 -8.46 16.78 4.59
N ASP A 52 -9.30 16.47 3.62
CA ASP A 52 -10.64 15.94 3.87
C ASP A 52 -10.65 14.41 3.93
N ALA A 53 -9.79 13.77 3.13
CA ALA A 53 -9.68 12.32 3.00
C ALA A 53 -8.23 11.85 2.81
N VAL A 54 -8.00 10.55 3.03
CA VAL A 54 -6.69 9.92 2.82
C VAL A 54 -6.82 8.72 1.88
N LEU A 55 -6.06 8.73 0.78
CA LEU A 55 -5.80 7.52 0.00
C LEU A 55 -4.58 6.81 0.60
N PHE A 56 -4.80 5.69 1.29
CA PHE A 56 -3.76 5.03 2.06
C PHE A 56 -3.16 3.84 1.29
N GLY A 57 -2.03 4.06 0.64
CA GLY A 57 -1.32 3.03 -0.13
C GLY A 57 -0.64 1.99 0.76
N ALA A 58 -0.95 0.71 0.58
CA ALA A 58 -0.28 -0.37 1.31
C ALA A 58 -0.28 -1.70 0.54
N GLN A 59 0.90 -2.21 0.16
CA GLN A 59 1.05 -3.60 -0.26
C GLN A 59 1.29 -4.54 0.94
N PRO A 60 0.72 -5.75 0.98
CA PRO A 60 0.98 -6.68 2.07
C PRO A 60 2.37 -7.32 1.92
N TRP A 61 3.14 -7.35 3.00
CA TRP A 61 4.38 -8.11 3.12
C TRP A 61 4.14 -9.28 4.08
N PHE A 62 4.44 -10.51 3.65
CA PHE A 62 4.19 -11.72 4.45
C PHE A 62 2.77 -11.79 5.06
N LEU A 63 1.76 -11.35 4.31
CA LEU A 63 0.35 -11.30 4.74
C LEU A 63 0.08 -10.36 5.93
N ALA A 64 0.92 -9.35 6.11
CA ALA A 64 0.83 -8.29 7.11
C ALA A 64 1.03 -6.91 6.46
N PRO A 65 0.70 -5.80 7.15
CA PRO A 65 1.17 -4.49 6.76
C PRO A 65 2.71 -4.43 6.82
N PRO A 66 3.39 -3.77 5.86
CA PRO A 66 4.84 -3.59 5.89
C PRO A 66 5.28 -2.85 7.17
N PRO A 67 6.50 -3.07 7.67
CA PRO A 67 6.98 -2.36 8.86
C PRO A 67 6.97 -0.83 8.71
N PRO A 68 7.29 -0.21 7.55
CA PRO A 68 7.14 1.25 7.40
C PRO A 68 5.70 1.73 7.57
N VAL A 69 4.72 0.95 7.08
CA VAL A 69 3.29 1.27 7.25
C VAL A 69 2.90 1.20 8.73
N MET A 70 3.34 0.16 9.44
CA MET A 70 3.13 0.08 10.89
C MET A 70 3.91 1.18 11.63
N GLY A 71 5.09 1.57 11.17
CA GLY A 71 5.87 2.68 11.71
C GLY A 71 5.12 4.00 11.65
N PHE A 72 4.46 4.29 10.53
CA PHE A 72 3.53 5.43 10.43
C PHE A 72 2.37 5.31 11.42
N LEU A 73 1.70 4.15 11.45
CA LEU A 73 0.53 3.94 12.31
C LEU A 73 0.89 4.00 13.81
N ASN A 74 2.10 3.59 14.19
CA ASN A 74 2.57 3.64 15.56
C ASN A 74 3.13 5.01 15.95
N SER A 75 3.21 5.97 15.01
CA SER A 75 3.70 7.32 15.26
C SER A 75 2.58 8.29 15.63
N ALA A 76 2.93 9.44 16.21
CA ALA A 76 1.98 10.52 16.49
C ALA A 76 1.28 11.05 15.22
N LEU A 77 1.84 10.83 14.02
CA LEU A 77 1.19 11.24 12.77
C LEU A 77 -0.12 10.48 12.51
N ALA A 78 -0.29 9.28 13.05
CA ALA A 78 -1.50 8.49 12.88
C ALA A 78 -2.73 9.15 13.50
N GLU A 79 -2.54 10.04 14.47
CA GLU A 79 -3.60 10.87 15.06
C GLU A 79 -4.32 11.74 14.02
N ARG A 80 -3.61 12.11 12.94
CA ARG A 80 -4.18 12.87 11.81
C ARG A 80 -5.24 12.06 11.04
N LEU A 81 -5.36 10.75 11.28
CA LEU A 81 -6.41 9.90 10.71
C LEU A 81 -7.72 9.94 11.50
N ARG A 82 -7.74 10.46 12.73
CA ARG A 82 -8.92 10.42 13.60
C ARG A 82 -10.11 11.13 12.97
N GLY A 83 -11.23 10.41 12.89
CA GLY A 83 -12.49 10.89 12.30
C GLY A 83 -12.44 11.06 10.78
N ARG A 84 -11.30 10.78 10.13
CA ARG A 84 -11.12 11.01 8.69
C ARG A 84 -11.49 9.78 7.86
N PRO A 85 -12.10 9.99 6.68
CA PRO A 85 -12.28 8.92 5.72
C PRO A 85 -10.90 8.53 5.15
N VAL A 86 -10.53 7.28 5.40
CA VAL A 86 -9.32 6.65 4.89
C VAL A 86 -9.75 5.56 3.92
N TYR A 87 -9.21 5.63 2.71
CA TYR A 87 -9.48 4.72 1.61
C TYR A 87 -8.22 3.88 1.33
N PRO A 88 -8.11 2.66 1.89
CA PRO A 88 -6.97 1.79 1.63
C PRO A 88 -6.88 1.43 0.15
N VAL A 89 -5.70 1.65 -0.44
CA VAL A 89 -5.35 1.26 -1.81
C VAL A 89 -4.28 0.18 -1.72
N ILE A 90 -4.68 -1.05 -1.99
CA ILE A 90 -3.85 -2.24 -1.79
C ILE A 90 -3.41 -2.78 -3.13
N THR A 91 -2.11 -2.86 -3.35
CA THR A 91 -1.51 -3.60 -4.46
C THR A 91 -0.97 -4.92 -3.93
N CYS A 92 -1.19 -6.03 -4.63
CA CYS A 92 -0.74 -7.32 -4.14
C CYS A 92 -0.50 -8.31 -5.29
N ARG A 93 0.43 -9.24 -5.08
CA ARG A 93 0.68 -10.32 -6.04
C ARG A 93 -0.13 -11.57 -5.75
N ALA A 94 -0.06 -12.07 -4.52
CA ALA A 94 -0.68 -13.33 -4.15
C ALA A 94 -1.95 -13.13 -3.33
N ALA A 95 -1.79 -12.85 -2.03
CA ALA A 95 -2.87 -12.75 -1.07
C ALA A 95 -2.76 -11.43 -0.30
N TRP A 96 -3.93 -10.85 0.00
CA TRP A 96 -4.04 -9.54 0.63
C TRP A 96 -5.00 -9.52 1.83
N ARG A 97 -5.96 -10.45 1.90
CA ARG A 97 -7.07 -10.39 2.87
C ARG A 97 -6.59 -10.31 4.31
N ARG A 98 -5.60 -11.13 4.71
CA ARG A 98 -5.05 -11.13 6.07
C ARG A 98 -4.29 -9.83 6.39
N GLY A 99 -3.43 -9.37 5.48
CA GLY A 99 -2.70 -8.12 5.65
C GLY A 99 -3.64 -6.92 5.74
N TYR A 100 -4.68 -6.90 4.90
CA TYR A 100 -5.73 -5.90 4.96
C TYR A 100 -6.52 -5.94 6.26
N ARG A 101 -6.90 -7.12 6.78
CA ARG A 101 -7.60 -7.18 8.08
C ARG A 101 -6.78 -6.53 9.18
N ARG A 102 -5.47 -6.82 9.24
CA ARG A 102 -4.55 -6.19 10.20
C ARG A 102 -4.44 -4.68 9.99
N LEU A 103 -4.25 -4.24 8.74
CA LEU A 103 -4.22 -2.81 8.39
C LEU A 103 -5.52 -2.11 8.80
N ARG A 104 -6.68 -2.71 8.50
CA ARG A 104 -7.99 -2.19 8.84
C ARG A 104 -8.14 -2.04 10.35
N THR A 105 -7.76 -3.05 11.13
CA THR A 105 -7.79 -2.98 12.59
C THR A 105 -6.93 -1.84 13.11
N ALA A 106 -5.69 -1.70 12.61
CA ALA A 106 -4.80 -0.62 13.02
C ALA A 106 -5.37 0.77 12.66
N LEU A 107 -5.87 0.95 11.45
CA LEU A 107 -6.52 2.21 11.04
C LEU A 107 -7.72 2.57 11.92
N LEU A 108 -8.59 1.59 12.21
CA LEU A 108 -9.75 1.80 13.08
C LEU A 108 -9.35 2.14 14.53
N ALA A 109 -8.24 1.60 15.01
CA ALA A 109 -7.72 1.93 16.35
C ALA A 109 -7.35 3.42 16.48
N HIS A 110 -6.98 4.09 15.39
CA HIS A 110 -6.77 5.56 15.35
C HIS A 110 -8.05 6.35 15.05
N GLY A 111 -9.23 5.71 15.10
CA GLY A 111 -10.51 6.36 14.83
C GLY A 111 -10.74 6.74 13.37
N ALA A 112 -10.00 6.15 12.42
CA ALA A 112 -10.25 6.34 11.00
C ALA A 112 -11.61 5.76 10.60
N ARG A 113 -12.30 6.40 9.65
CA ARG A 113 -13.47 5.82 8.96
C ARG A 113 -12.99 5.16 7.68
N ILE A 114 -13.51 3.98 7.33
CA ILE A 114 -13.08 3.26 6.12
C ILE A 114 -14.31 3.01 5.24
N PRO A 115 -14.76 3.98 4.44
CA PRO A 115 -15.99 3.87 3.65
C PRO A 115 -15.84 2.88 2.50
N ALA A 116 -14.66 2.83 1.89
CA ALA A 116 -14.36 1.93 0.79
C ALA A 116 -12.87 1.55 0.76
N ARG A 117 -12.54 0.54 -0.05
CA ARG A 117 -11.16 0.14 -0.35
C ARG A 117 -10.99 -0.19 -1.83
N LEU A 118 -9.78 -0.04 -2.33
CA LEU A 118 -9.38 -0.53 -3.64
C LEU A 118 -8.32 -1.63 -3.47
N VAL A 119 -8.52 -2.78 -4.13
CA VAL A 119 -7.54 -3.89 -4.10
C VAL A 119 -7.13 -4.27 -5.51
N LEU A 120 -5.94 -3.89 -5.94
CA LEU A 120 -5.34 -4.22 -7.21
C LEU A 120 -4.48 -5.48 -7.07
N LYS A 121 -4.96 -6.60 -7.60
CA LYS A 121 -4.23 -7.87 -7.62
C LYS A 121 -3.55 -8.07 -8.97
N ASP A 122 -2.32 -8.55 -8.92
CA ASP A 122 -1.55 -9.03 -10.06
C ASP A 122 -2.31 -10.07 -10.89
N ARG A 123 -1.94 -10.19 -12.17
CA ARG A 123 -2.62 -11.02 -13.16
C ARG A 123 -2.43 -12.53 -12.98
N ALA A 124 -1.31 -12.97 -12.44
CA ALA A 124 -0.97 -14.39 -12.44
C ALA A 124 -1.63 -15.20 -11.30
N PRO A 125 -1.70 -16.54 -11.41
CA PRO A 125 -2.19 -17.39 -10.34
C PRO A 125 -1.41 -17.21 -9.03
N THR A 126 -2.11 -17.32 -7.90
CA THR A 126 -1.53 -17.08 -6.56
C THR A 126 -0.27 -17.89 -6.27
N PRO A 127 -0.21 -19.22 -6.53
CA PRO A 127 1.00 -20.00 -6.24
C PRO A 127 2.21 -19.52 -7.04
N LEU A 128 2.00 -19.23 -8.32
CA LEU A 128 3.02 -18.70 -9.22
C LEU A 128 3.54 -17.34 -8.74
N ASN A 129 2.62 -16.47 -8.32
CA ASN A 129 2.97 -15.17 -7.75
C ASN A 129 3.79 -15.27 -6.47
N ILE A 130 3.55 -16.27 -5.62
CA ILE A 130 4.38 -16.50 -4.42
C ILE A 130 5.79 -16.88 -4.84
N VAL A 131 5.95 -17.90 -5.69
CA VAL A 131 7.27 -18.40 -6.10
C VAL A 131 8.09 -17.31 -6.79
N THR A 132 7.49 -16.63 -7.77
CA THR A 132 8.16 -15.55 -8.51
C THR A 132 8.49 -14.34 -7.62
N THR A 133 7.66 -14.00 -6.63
CA THR A 133 7.96 -12.92 -5.68
C THR A 133 9.11 -13.27 -4.77
N VAL A 134 9.15 -14.50 -4.22
CA VAL A 134 10.25 -14.95 -3.35
C VAL A 134 11.57 -14.97 -4.14
N HIS A 135 11.55 -15.52 -5.36
CA HIS A 135 12.72 -15.49 -6.24
C HIS A 135 13.19 -14.06 -6.53
N TYR A 136 12.26 -13.18 -6.91
CA TYR A 136 12.58 -11.78 -7.20
C TYR A 136 13.18 -11.06 -5.99
N LEU A 137 12.63 -11.27 -4.79
CA LEU A 137 13.16 -10.69 -3.57
C LEU A 137 14.56 -11.23 -3.24
N TRP A 138 14.81 -12.54 -3.34
CA TRP A 138 16.13 -13.10 -2.99
C TRP A 138 17.23 -12.79 -4.01
N PHE A 139 16.89 -12.76 -5.31
CA PHE A 139 17.89 -12.73 -6.38
C PHE A 139 17.86 -11.44 -7.21
N GLY A 140 16.85 -10.59 -7.04
CA GLY A 140 16.72 -9.31 -7.76
C GLY A 140 16.39 -9.46 -9.24
N ARG A 141 16.07 -10.68 -9.68
CA ARG A 141 15.84 -11.04 -11.09
C ARG A 141 14.45 -11.60 -11.26
N ASP A 142 13.74 -11.11 -12.27
CA ASP A 142 12.46 -11.66 -12.66
C ASP A 142 12.68 -13.02 -13.36
N LEU A 143 11.82 -13.98 -13.03
CA LEU A 143 11.76 -15.26 -13.75
C LEU A 143 11.14 -15.09 -15.15
N HIS A 144 10.42 -14.00 -15.39
CA HIS A 144 9.89 -13.61 -16.70
C HIS A 144 10.99 -13.37 -17.75
N ASP A 145 12.12 -12.77 -17.35
CA ASP A 145 13.15 -12.27 -18.29
C ASP A 145 14.23 -13.31 -18.62
N ARG A 146 13.94 -14.61 -18.43
CA ARG A 146 14.91 -15.68 -18.72
C ARG A 146 15.01 -15.97 -20.23
N PRO A 147 16.21 -16.28 -20.75
CA PRO A 147 16.46 -16.46 -22.19
C PRO A 147 15.84 -17.73 -22.80
N TRP A 148 15.30 -18.65 -21.99
CA TRP A 148 14.76 -19.95 -22.42
C TRP A 148 13.25 -19.89 -22.80
N GLY A 149 12.74 -18.72 -23.18
CA GLY A 149 11.33 -18.46 -23.47
C GLY A 149 10.57 -17.76 -22.32
N ARG A 150 9.30 -17.41 -22.53
CA ARG A 150 8.42 -16.70 -21.56
C ARG A 150 7.45 -17.66 -20.82
N PRO A 151 7.90 -18.54 -19.89
CA PRO A 151 6.98 -19.42 -19.17
C PRO A 151 6.21 -18.73 -18.04
N PHE A 152 6.62 -17.53 -17.60
CA PHE A 152 5.97 -16.79 -16.52
C PHE A 152 5.27 -15.53 -17.06
N PRO A 153 4.08 -15.16 -16.54
CA PRO A 153 3.42 -13.90 -16.91
C PRO A 153 4.20 -12.68 -16.39
N PRO A 154 4.19 -11.54 -17.10
CA PRO A 154 4.86 -10.32 -16.66
C PRO A 154 4.23 -9.78 -15.38
N PHE A 155 5.04 -9.15 -14.55
CA PHE A 155 4.57 -8.48 -13.34
C PHE A 155 3.58 -7.37 -13.64
N GLY A 156 2.63 -7.20 -12.73
CA GLY A 156 1.87 -5.97 -12.62
C GLY A 156 0.37 -6.12 -12.73
N ILE A 157 -0.29 -4.98 -12.54
CA ILE A 157 -1.74 -4.88 -12.53
C ILE A 157 -2.26 -5.00 -13.96
N PRO A 158 -3.21 -5.91 -14.25
CA PRO A 158 -3.82 -6.01 -15.56
C PRO A 158 -4.69 -4.79 -15.86
N ASP A 159 -4.99 -4.50 -17.12
CA ASP A 159 -5.76 -3.30 -17.53
C ASP A 159 -7.12 -3.17 -16.82
N ARG A 160 -7.77 -4.31 -16.53
CA ARG A 160 -9.01 -4.33 -15.72
C ARG A 160 -8.82 -3.71 -14.33
N GLY A 161 -7.63 -3.87 -13.75
CA GLY A 161 -7.24 -3.29 -12.46
C GLY A 161 -7.06 -1.78 -12.58
N TRP A 162 -6.38 -1.30 -13.63
CA TRP A 162 -6.25 0.13 -13.92
C TRP A 162 -7.60 0.80 -14.19
N ARG A 163 -8.46 0.18 -15.00
CA ARG A 163 -9.84 0.65 -15.22
C ARG A 163 -10.64 0.74 -13.91
N ARG A 164 -10.47 -0.22 -13.01
CA ARG A 164 -11.12 -0.17 -11.69
C ARG A 164 -10.52 0.93 -10.80
N ALA A 165 -9.22 1.17 -10.86
CA ALA A 165 -8.57 2.26 -10.13
C ALA A 165 -9.10 3.63 -10.59
N ARG A 166 -9.22 3.81 -11.92
CA ARG A 166 -9.82 5.02 -12.51
C ARG A 166 -11.25 5.24 -12.03
N ARG A 167 -12.12 4.23 -12.18
CA ARG A 167 -13.51 4.32 -11.70
C ARG A 167 -13.62 4.57 -10.19
N PHE A 168 -12.68 4.03 -9.41
CA PHE A 168 -12.62 4.29 -7.97
C PHE A 168 -12.32 5.76 -7.69
N GLY A 169 -11.30 6.33 -8.35
CA GLY A 169 -10.97 7.75 -8.24
C GLY A 169 -12.10 8.68 -8.70
N GLU A 170 -12.74 8.39 -9.85
CA GLU A 170 -13.89 9.14 -10.37
C GLU A 170 -15.06 9.16 -9.36
N ARG A 171 -15.35 8.03 -8.72
CA ARG A 171 -16.40 7.95 -7.68
C ARG A 171 -16.03 8.72 -6.42
N LEU A 172 -14.77 8.67 -5.98
CA LEU A 172 -14.33 9.43 -4.82
C LEU A 172 -14.42 10.94 -5.07
N ALA A 173 -14.00 11.40 -6.26
CA ALA A 173 -14.09 12.80 -6.65
C ALA A 173 -15.54 13.32 -6.70
N ALA A 174 -16.52 12.45 -6.93
CA ALA A 174 -17.94 12.79 -6.91
C ALA A 174 -18.55 12.76 -5.49
N LEU A 175 -17.99 11.99 -4.56
CA LEU A 175 -18.50 11.82 -3.19
C LEU A 175 -17.94 12.86 -2.21
N GLU A 176 -16.72 13.29 -2.40
CA GLU A 176 -16.07 14.34 -1.60
C GLU A 176 -16.19 15.65 -2.40
N PRO A 177 -17.22 16.49 -2.22
CA PRO A 177 -17.33 17.74 -2.96
C PRO A 177 -16.17 18.68 -2.62
N SER A 178 -15.65 19.39 -3.63
CA SER A 178 -14.64 20.43 -3.44
C SER A 178 -15.20 21.50 -2.48
N PRO A 179 -14.41 22.05 -1.53
CA PRO A 179 -14.88 23.17 -0.73
C PRO A 179 -15.26 24.30 -1.69
N GLY A 180 -16.51 24.76 -1.61
CA GLY A 180 -17.00 25.87 -2.42
C GLY A 180 -16.13 27.12 -2.27
N PRO A 181 -16.19 28.09 -3.21
CA PRO A 181 -15.31 29.26 -3.27
C PRO A 181 -15.56 30.30 -2.14
N GLY A 182 -15.41 29.90 -0.88
CA GLY A 182 -15.60 30.75 0.29
C GLY A 182 -14.98 30.22 1.59
N ALA A 183 -14.12 29.20 1.52
CA ALA A 183 -13.42 28.66 2.69
C ALA A 183 -11.90 28.85 2.56
N LEU A 184 -11.46 30.12 2.56
CA LEU A 184 -10.07 30.51 2.86
C LEU A 184 -10.10 31.59 3.95
#